data_AF-N1ZR24-F1
#
_entry.id   AF-N1ZR24-F1
#
_cell.length_a   1.000
_cell.length_b   1.000
_cell.length_c   1.000
_cell.angle_alpha   90.00
_cell.angle_beta   90.00
_cell.angle_gamma   90.00
#
_symmetry.space_group_name_H-M   'P 1'
#
loop_
_entity.id
_entity.type
_entity.pdbx_description
1 polymer ?
#
loop_
_entity_poly.entity_id
_entity_poly.type
_entity_poly.pdbx_seq_one_letter_code
_entity_poly.pdbx_strand_id
1 'polypeptide(L)'
;MLPDAAVDEIYRLKAEFPRLNATQIHRQLVAGSFIPATVSVCAVRRFVKHHDLKSAKNPSMRDRRAFEEDAFGKLWQADTCYLPYITENGVRRRVYCIMIIDDHSRLLVGGELFYSDNAYHFQKVLKAAVSAYGIPAKLYVDYSDVLTIPTF
;
A
#
# COMPACT_ATOMS: atom_id res chain seq x y z
N MET A 1 8.96 -11.62 -34.12
CA MET A 1 7.76 -10.74 -34.19
C MET A 1 6.53 -11.64 -34.22
N LEU A 2 5.40 -11.20 -33.66
CA LEU A 2 4.13 -11.91 -33.84
C LEU A 2 3.55 -11.51 -35.21
N PRO A 3 2.85 -12.42 -35.93
CA PRO A 3 2.13 -12.06 -37.16
C PRO A 3 1.06 -11.00 -36.89
N ASP A 4 0.76 -10.15 -37.87
CA ASP A 4 -0.23 -9.07 -37.72
C ASP A 4 -1.62 -9.60 -37.31
N ALA A 5 -2.06 -10.71 -37.91
CA ALA A 5 -3.31 -11.38 -37.52
C ALA A 5 -3.35 -11.80 -36.04
N ALA A 6 -2.20 -12.22 -35.48
CA ALA A 6 -2.11 -12.56 -34.06
C ALA A 6 -2.12 -11.30 -33.17
N VAL A 7 -1.58 -10.20 -33.67
CA VAL A 7 -1.62 -8.91 -32.98
C VAL A 7 -3.06 -8.40 -32.89
N ASP A 8 -3.79 -8.40 -33.99
CA ASP A 8 -5.20 -7.97 -34.04
C ASP A 8 -6.07 -8.81 -33.10
N GLU A 9 -5.85 -10.12 -33.09
CA GLU A 9 -6.57 -11.02 -32.18
C GLU A 9 -6.21 -10.77 -30.70
N ILE A 10 -4.96 -10.45 -30.38
CA ILE A 10 -4.58 -10.04 -29.01
C ILE A 10 -5.36 -8.80 -28.57
N TYR A 11 -5.49 -7.80 -29.44
CA TYR A 11 -6.26 -6.59 -29.13
C TYR A 11 -7.75 -6.90 -28.96
N ARG A 12 -8.33 -7.71 -29.84
CA ARG A 12 -9.74 -8.15 -29.74
C ARG A 12 -10.01 -8.86 -28.42
N LEU A 13 -9.19 -9.85 -28.06
CA LEU A 13 -9.30 -10.60 -26.82
C LEU A 13 -9.15 -9.74 -25.57
N LYS A 14 -8.28 -8.72 -25.63
CA LYS A 14 -8.11 -7.76 -24.53
C LYS A 14 -9.26 -6.77 -24.39
N ALA A 15 -9.90 -6.39 -25.48
CA ALA A 15 -11.09 -5.55 -25.46
C ALA A 15 -12.30 -6.32 -24.90
N GLU A 16 -12.52 -7.54 -25.38
CA GLU A 16 -13.68 -8.36 -25.01
C GLU A 16 -13.53 -8.99 -23.61
N PHE A 17 -12.33 -9.46 -23.27
CA PHE A 17 -12.04 -10.08 -21.98
C PHE A 17 -10.83 -9.42 -21.31
N PRO A 18 -11.01 -8.21 -20.73
CA PRO A 18 -9.92 -7.42 -20.18
C PRO A 18 -9.04 -8.19 -19.20
N ARG A 19 -9.57 -9.14 -18.43
CA ARG A 19 -8.85 -9.93 -17.41
C ARG A 19 -8.05 -11.12 -17.94
N LEU A 20 -8.11 -11.44 -19.24
CA LEU A 20 -7.33 -12.55 -19.79
C LEU A 20 -5.82 -12.31 -19.59
N ASN A 21 -5.15 -13.28 -19.00
CA ASN A 21 -3.71 -13.24 -18.82
C ASN A 21 -2.98 -13.73 -20.09
N ALA A 22 -1.69 -13.38 -20.23
CA ALA A 22 -0.91 -13.70 -21.42
C ALA A 22 -0.82 -15.20 -21.74
N THR A 23 -0.92 -16.07 -20.74
CA THR A 23 -0.95 -17.54 -20.93
C THR A 23 -2.26 -17.99 -21.56
N GLN A 24 -3.39 -17.43 -21.13
CA GLN A 24 -4.71 -17.73 -21.70
C GLN A 24 -4.82 -17.20 -23.13
N ILE A 25 -4.33 -15.99 -23.37
CA ILE A 25 -4.26 -15.39 -24.72
C ILE A 25 -3.41 -16.27 -25.65
N HIS A 26 -2.23 -16.72 -25.20
CA HIS A 26 -1.41 -17.64 -25.98
C HIS A 26 -2.14 -18.93 -26.36
N ARG A 27 -2.85 -19.56 -25.41
CA ARG A 27 -3.65 -20.76 -25.69
C ARG A 27 -4.72 -20.51 -26.76
N GLN A 28 -5.40 -19.37 -26.71
CA GLN A 28 -6.42 -19.02 -27.69
C GLN A 28 -5.82 -18.72 -29.07
N LEU A 29 -4.67 -18.04 -29.14
CA LEU A 29 -3.97 -17.80 -30.40
C LEU A 29 -3.49 -19.11 -31.06
N VAL A 30 -3.01 -20.07 -30.28
CA VAL A 30 -2.64 -21.40 -30.79
C VAL A 30 -3.88 -22.17 -31.26
N ALA A 31 -4.95 -22.19 -30.46
CA ALA A 31 -6.20 -22.87 -30.83
C ALA A 31 -6.86 -22.28 -32.08
N GLY A 32 -6.79 -20.96 -32.26
CA GLY A 32 -7.29 -20.24 -33.43
C GLY A 32 -6.33 -20.24 -34.62
N SER A 33 -5.21 -20.96 -34.57
CA SER A 33 -4.17 -20.99 -35.62
C SER A 33 -3.56 -19.62 -35.98
N PHE A 34 -3.65 -18.63 -35.09
CA PHE A 34 -3.02 -17.32 -35.27
C PHE A 34 -1.50 -17.38 -35.05
N ILE A 35 -1.04 -18.31 -34.21
CA ILE A 35 0.38 -18.61 -34.02
C ILE A 35 0.60 -20.12 -33.93
N PRO A 36 1.76 -20.64 -34.39
CA PRO A 36 2.15 -22.01 -34.11
C PRO A 36 2.40 -22.26 -32.62
N ALA A 37 2.17 -23.50 -32.16
CA ALA A 37 2.46 -23.92 -30.79
C ALA A 37 3.95 -23.80 -30.39
N THR A 38 4.84 -23.68 -31.38
CA THR A 38 6.29 -23.46 -31.17
C THR A 38 6.60 -22.04 -30.66
N VAL A 39 5.70 -21.08 -30.84
CA VAL A 39 5.85 -19.73 -30.30
C VAL A 39 5.67 -19.79 -28.79
N SER A 40 6.70 -19.38 -28.04
CA SER A 40 6.63 -19.39 -26.58
C SER A 40 5.57 -18.41 -26.02
N VAL A 41 4.97 -18.77 -24.88
CA VAL A 41 4.12 -17.87 -24.08
C VAL A 41 4.86 -16.56 -23.74
N CYS A 42 6.19 -16.63 -23.58
CA CYS A 42 7.02 -15.45 -23.33
C CYS A 42 6.95 -14.41 -24.45
N ALA A 43 6.77 -14.81 -25.71
CA ALA A 43 6.61 -13.88 -26.82
C ALA A 43 5.32 -13.05 -26.68
N VAL A 44 4.20 -13.72 -26.39
CA VAL A 44 2.90 -13.07 -26.12
C VAL A 44 2.99 -12.20 -24.85
N ARG A 45 3.64 -12.69 -23.80
CA ARG A 45 3.85 -11.92 -22.56
C ARG A 45 4.67 -10.65 -22.80
N ARG A 46 5.76 -10.73 -23.59
CA ARG A 46 6.56 -9.56 -23.96
C ARG A 46 5.75 -8.56 -24.76
N PHE A 47 4.95 -9.04 -25.72
CA PHE A 47 4.06 -8.20 -26.51
C PHE A 47 3.05 -7.46 -25.62
N VAL A 48 2.29 -8.19 -24.80
CA VAL A 48 1.31 -7.61 -23.86
C VAL A 48 1.95 -6.59 -22.92
N LYS A 49 3.20 -6.82 -22.47
CA LYS A 49 3.93 -5.86 -21.62
C LYS A 49 4.38 -4.62 -22.39
N HIS A 50 4.95 -4.79 -23.60
CA HIS A 50 5.50 -3.70 -24.40
C HIS A 50 4.42 -2.73 -24.90
N HIS A 51 3.21 -3.24 -25.14
CA HIS A 51 2.08 -2.45 -25.61
C HIS A 51 1.11 -2.03 -24.48
N ASP A 52 1.53 -2.15 -23.21
CA ASP A 52 0.73 -1.81 -22.02
C ASP A 52 -0.68 -2.44 -21.98
N LEU A 53 -0.83 -3.63 -22.56
CA LEU A 53 -2.11 -4.35 -22.63
C LEU A 53 -2.41 -5.13 -21.35
N LYS A 54 -1.77 -4.79 -20.24
CA LYS A 54 -2.06 -5.44 -18.96
C LYS A 54 -3.45 -5.00 -18.51
N SER A 55 -4.24 -6.00 -18.10
CA SER A 55 -5.56 -5.89 -17.47
C SER A 55 -5.63 -5.03 -16.21
N ALA A 56 -4.51 -4.43 -15.81
CA ALA A 56 -4.31 -3.75 -14.54
C ALA A 56 -4.87 -2.32 -14.51
N LYS A 57 -5.56 -1.85 -15.56
CA LYS A 57 -6.53 -0.77 -15.38
C LYS A 57 -7.83 -1.40 -14.93
N ASN A 58 -7.91 -1.67 -13.63
CA ASN A 58 -9.15 -2.02 -12.96
C ASN A 58 -10.16 -0.88 -13.23
N PRO A 59 -11.23 -1.07 -14.04
CA PRO A 59 -12.25 -0.03 -14.22
C PRO A 59 -12.96 0.26 -12.89
N SER A 60 -12.87 -0.69 -11.95
CA SER A 60 -13.32 -0.59 -10.57
C SER A 60 -12.22 -0.12 -9.61
N MET A 61 -11.19 0.61 -10.06
CA MET A 61 -10.46 1.48 -9.13
C MET A 61 -11.46 2.54 -8.67
N ARG A 62 -12.25 2.17 -7.65
CA ARG A 62 -12.98 3.09 -6.80
C ARG A 62 -11.98 4.18 -6.47
N ASP A 63 -12.30 5.42 -6.80
CA ASP A 63 -11.51 6.58 -6.39
C ASP A 63 -11.39 6.50 -4.86
N ARG A 64 -10.29 5.92 -4.38
CA ARG A 64 -9.96 5.83 -2.96
C ARG A 64 -9.31 7.16 -2.62
N ARG A 65 -10.09 8.23 -2.66
CA ARG A 65 -9.68 9.45 -1.98
C ARG A 65 -9.42 9.06 -0.55
N ALA A 66 -8.24 9.37 -0.05
CA ALA A 66 -7.95 9.21 1.35
C ALA A 66 -9.04 9.99 2.10
N PHE A 67 -9.66 9.33 3.07
CA PHE A 67 -10.47 10.04 4.05
C PHE A 67 -9.58 11.13 4.65
N GLU A 68 -10.08 12.36 4.68
CA GLU A 68 -9.40 13.49 5.27
C GLU A 68 -10.44 14.29 6.06
N GLU A 69 -10.12 14.61 7.31
CA GLU A 69 -10.94 15.54 8.09
C GLU A 69 -10.94 16.96 7.50
N ASP A 70 -11.94 17.75 7.85
CA ASP A 70 -12.14 19.11 7.32
C ASP A 70 -11.32 20.19 8.03
N ALA A 71 -10.67 19.86 9.16
CA ALA A 71 -9.94 20.80 9.99
C ALA A 71 -8.88 20.12 10.86
N PHE A 72 -7.89 20.92 11.28
CA PHE A 72 -6.88 20.52 12.27
C PHE A 72 -7.53 20.08 13.58
N GLY A 73 -6.97 19.03 14.21
CA GLY A 73 -7.39 18.54 15.52
C GLY A 73 -8.65 17.67 15.48
N LYS A 74 -9.26 17.45 14.31
CA LYS A 74 -10.43 16.57 14.18
C LYS A 74 -10.07 15.09 14.30
N LEU A 75 -8.89 14.72 13.81
CA LEU A 75 -8.36 13.36 13.88
C LEU A 75 -6.83 13.43 13.98
N TRP A 76 -6.31 12.91 15.08
CA TRP A 76 -4.90 12.55 15.18
C TRP A 76 -4.76 11.06 14.96
N GLN A 77 -3.81 10.66 14.13
CA GLN A 77 -3.41 9.27 13.93
C GLN A 77 -2.06 9.07 14.58
N ALA A 78 -1.84 7.92 15.21
CA ALA A 78 -0.55 7.62 15.79
C ALA A 78 -0.11 6.19 15.49
N ASP A 79 1.20 6.03 15.34
CA ASP A 79 1.84 4.75 15.06
C ASP A 79 3.19 4.66 15.77
N THR A 80 3.62 3.43 16.04
CA THR A 80 4.96 3.12 16.55
C THR A 80 5.68 2.25 15.54
N CYS A 81 6.80 2.73 15.02
CA CYS A 81 7.66 1.94 14.15
C CYS A 81 9.01 1.63 14.81
N TYR A 82 9.61 0.50 14.44
CA TYR A 82 10.97 0.17 14.86
C TYR A 82 11.99 0.76 13.87
N LEU A 83 13.02 1.37 14.42
CA LEU A 83 14.19 1.86 13.71
C LEU A 83 15.35 0.86 13.84
N PRO A 84 16.46 1.06 13.10
CA PRO A 84 17.66 0.26 13.25
C PRO A 84 18.15 0.20 14.70
N TYR A 85 18.90 -0.87 15.00
CA TYR A 85 19.57 -0.96 16.30
C TYR A 85 20.68 0.08 16.40
N ILE A 86 20.77 0.73 17.55
CA ILE A 86 21.90 1.59 17.89
C ILE A 86 22.73 0.96 19.00
N THR A 87 24.03 1.16 18.95
CA THR A 87 24.96 0.68 19.97
C THR A 87 25.41 1.87 20.82
N GLU A 88 25.07 1.83 22.10
CA GLU A 88 25.42 2.87 23.08
C GLU A 88 26.12 2.19 24.26
N ASN A 89 27.30 2.68 24.65
CA ASN A 89 28.11 2.11 25.74
C ASN A 89 28.35 0.59 25.61
N GLY A 90 28.57 0.11 24.38
CA GLY A 90 28.79 -1.31 24.08
C GLY A 90 27.52 -2.16 24.10
N VAL A 91 26.34 -1.58 24.38
CA VAL A 91 25.06 -2.30 24.40
C VAL A 91 24.26 -1.97 23.15
N ARG A 92 23.89 -3.00 22.39
CA ARG A 92 23.05 -2.89 21.20
C ARG A 92 21.57 -2.90 21.58
N ARG A 93 20.82 -1.84 21.25
CA ARG A 93 19.40 -1.67 21.59
C ARG A 93 18.57 -1.35 20.36
N ARG A 94 17.36 -1.89 20.28
CA ARG A 94 16.38 -1.51 19.26
C ARG A 94 15.81 -0.15 19.63
N VAL A 95 15.61 0.71 18.63
CA VAL A 95 14.98 2.03 18.81
C VAL A 95 13.55 1.96 18.28
N TYR A 96 12.63 2.59 18.99
CA TYR A 96 11.24 2.73 18.64
C TYR A 96 10.95 4.21 18.41
N CYS A 97 10.27 4.53 17.32
CA CYS A 97 9.82 5.87 17.00
C CYS A 97 8.31 5.90 17.17
N ILE A 98 7.84 6.72 18.10
CA ILE A 98 6.41 7.00 18.27
C ILE A 98 6.14 8.32 17.58
N MET A 99 5.15 8.36 16.69
CA MET A 99 4.74 9.58 16.00
C MET A 99 3.23 9.76 16.06
N ILE A 100 2.80 11.01 16.18
CA ILE A 100 1.40 11.43 16.12
C ILE A 100 1.29 12.49 15.03
N ILE A 101 0.40 12.24 14.06
CA ILE A 101 0.16 13.11 12.92
C ILE A 101 -1.30 13.57 12.91
N ASP A 102 -1.51 14.84 12.63
CA ASP A 102 -2.84 15.37 12.33
C ASP A 102 -3.24 15.00 10.89
N ASP A 103 -4.44 14.45 10.73
CA ASP A 103 -4.90 13.93 9.44
C ASP A 103 -5.11 15.03 8.39
N HIS A 104 -5.70 16.17 8.76
CA HIS A 104 -5.98 17.24 7.81
C HIS A 104 -4.71 18.00 7.38
N SER A 105 -3.99 18.55 8.36
CA SER A 105 -2.82 19.39 8.08
C SER A 105 -1.56 18.60 7.71
N ARG A 106 -1.56 17.28 7.96
CA ARG A 106 -0.37 16.40 7.90
C ARG A 106 0.76 16.87 8.82
N LEU A 107 0.46 17.70 9.82
CA LEU A 107 1.43 18.15 10.82
C LEU A 107 1.76 17.00 11.79
N LEU A 108 3.05 16.76 12.01
CA LEU A 108 3.52 15.93 13.12
C LEU A 108 3.35 16.68 14.44
N VAL A 109 2.27 16.39 15.15
CA VAL A 109 1.93 17.03 16.44
C VAL A 109 2.73 16.46 17.61
N GLY A 110 3.34 15.28 17.44
CA GLY A 110 4.22 14.66 18.42
C GLY A 110 5.15 13.63 17.81
N GLY A 111 6.37 13.53 18.34
CA GLY A 111 7.34 12.53 17.91
C GLY A 111 8.49 12.40 18.89
N GLU A 112 8.83 11.18 19.31
CA GLU A 112 9.97 10.91 20.18
C GLU A 112 10.53 9.48 19.96
N LEU A 113 11.83 9.31 20.23
CA LEU A 113 12.52 8.03 20.14
C LEU A 113 12.71 7.39 21.52
N PHE A 114 12.49 6.08 21.60
CA PHE A 114 12.58 5.30 22.84
C PHE A 114 13.34 3.99 22.64
N TYR A 115 13.86 3.43 23.74
CA TYR A 115 14.47 2.10 23.76
C TYR A 115 13.49 0.95 24.05
N SER A 116 12.21 1.26 24.27
CA SER A 116 11.14 0.27 24.41
C SER A 116 9.81 0.83 23.91
N ASP A 117 8.95 -0.04 23.41
CA ASP A 117 7.58 0.28 23.02
C ASP A 117 6.63 -0.10 24.15
N ASN A 118 6.03 0.89 24.80
CA ASN A 118 5.11 0.70 25.90
C ASN A 118 4.15 1.90 26.02
N ALA A 119 3.04 1.70 26.73
CA ALA A 119 2.00 2.71 26.90
C ALA A 119 2.51 4.00 27.58
N TYR A 120 3.48 3.91 28.49
CA TYR A 120 4.03 5.09 29.18
C TYR A 120 4.73 6.04 28.21
N HIS A 121 5.54 5.51 27.28
CA HIS A 121 6.20 6.31 26.26
C HIS A 121 5.20 6.97 25.30
N PHE A 122 4.17 6.23 24.87
CA PHE A 122 3.10 6.80 24.05
C PHE A 122 2.37 7.94 24.78
N GLN A 123 1.99 7.73 26.05
CA GLN A 123 1.33 8.74 26.88
C GLN A 123 2.18 9.99 27.06
N LYS A 124 3.52 9.86 27.15
CA LYS A 124 4.44 10.99 27.24
C LYS A 124 4.37 11.85 25.97
N VAL A 125 4.45 11.23 24.79
CA VAL A 125 4.34 11.94 23.50
C VAL A 125 2.96 12.57 23.32
N LEU A 126 1.90 11.83 23.63
CA LEU A 126 0.52 12.33 23.53
C LEU A 126 0.29 13.52 24.47
N LYS A 127 0.77 13.45 25.71
CA LYS A 127 0.63 14.55 26.68
C LYS A 127 1.35 15.81 26.19
N ALA A 128 2.54 15.67 25.61
CA ALA A 128 3.28 16.80 25.04
C ALA A 128 2.54 17.41 23.86
N ALA A 129 2.04 16.58 22.93
CA ALA A 129 1.25 17.02 21.79
C ALA A 129 -0.03 17.75 22.23
N VAL A 130 -0.79 17.18 23.18
CA VAL A 130 -2.01 17.80 23.72
C VAL A 130 -1.71 19.13 24.41
N SER A 131 -0.60 19.22 25.14
CA SER A 131 -0.21 20.46 25.81
C SER A 131 0.15 21.58 24.82
N ALA A 132 0.70 21.22 23.65
CA ALA A 132 1.12 22.18 22.63
C ALA A 132 -0.02 22.58 21.66
N TYR A 133 -0.88 21.64 21.29
CA TYR A 133 -1.86 21.81 20.20
C TYR A 133 -3.32 21.68 20.64
N GLY A 134 -3.58 21.36 21.92
CA GLY A 134 -4.90 21.09 22.45
C GLY A 134 -5.32 19.62 22.31
N ILE A 135 -6.52 19.30 22.80
CA ILE A 135 -7.06 17.92 22.77
C ILE A 135 -7.70 17.68 21.40
N PRO A 136 -7.32 16.62 20.66
CA PRO A 136 -7.99 16.28 19.41
C PRO A 136 -9.40 15.73 19.66
N ALA A 137 -10.29 15.89 18.70
CA ALA A 137 -11.63 15.31 18.77
C ALA A 137 -11.60 13.77 18.72
N LYS A 138 -10.65 13.21 17.97
CA LYS A 138 -10.44 11.75 17.84
C LYS A 138 -8.94 11.43 17.81
N LEU A 139 -8.59 10.33 18.45
CA LEU A 139 -7.29 9.69 18.35
C LEU A 139 -7.48 8.30 17.74
N TYR A 140 -6.83 8.05 16.62
CA TYR A 140 -6.85 6.76 15.92
C TYR A 140 -5.50 6.08 16.08
N VAL A 141 -5.52 4.87 16.63
CA VAL A 141 -4.36 4.01 16.84
C VAL A 141 -4.70 2.61 16.33
N ASP A 142 -3.77 1.99 15.62
CA ASP A 142 -3.96 0.62 15.17
C ASP A 142 -3.64 -0.36 16.31
N TYR A 143 -4.49 -1.38 16.46
CA TYR A 143 -4.27 -2.51 17.36
C TYR A 143 -3.85 -3.71 16.52
N SER A 144 -2.74 -4.35 16.89
CA SER A 144 -2.24 -5.52 16.18
C SER A 144 -2.86 -6.84 16.64
N ASP A 145 -3.53 -6.86 17.80
CA ASP A 145 -4.16 -8.05 18.37
C ASP A 145 -5.50 -7.72 19.05
N VAL A 146 -6.50 -8.58 18.84
CA VAL A 146 -7.83 -8.48 19.47
C VAL A 146 -7.71 -8.44 21.00
N LEU A 147 -6.70 -9.10 21.57
CA LEU A 147 -6.43 -9.10 23.01
C LEU A 147 -5.99 -7.74 23.57
N THR A 148 -5.59 -6.80 22.72
CA THR A 148 -5.15 -5.44 23.12
C THR A 148 -6.25 -4.38 22.94
N ILE A 149 -7.40 -4.77 22.40
CA ILE A 149 -8.57 -3.91 22.28
C ILE A 149 -9.22 -3.78 23.67
N PRO A 150 -9.39 -2.55 24.21
CA PRO A 150 -10.10 -2.37 25.46
C PRO A 150 -11.56 -2.82 25.29
N THR A 151 -11.98 -3.88 26.01
CA THR A 151 -13.39 -4.23 26.15
C THR A 151 -14.03 -3.27 27.14
N PHE A 152 -14.84 -2.34 26.63
CA PHE A 152 -15.71 -1.48 27.42
C PHE A 152 -17.13 -2.05 27.49
#